data_AF-A0A349ENA4-F1
#
_entry.id   AF-A0A349ENA4-F1
#
_cell.length_a   1.000
_cell.length_b   1.000
_cell.length_c   1.000
_cell.angle_alpha   90.00
_cell.angle_beta   90.00
_cell.angle_gamma   90.00
#
_symmetry.space_group_name_H-M   'P 1'
#
loop_
_entity.id
_entity.type
_entity.pdbx_description
1 polymer ?
#
loop_
_entity_poly.entity_id
_entity_poly.type
_entity_poly.pdbx_seq_one_letter_code
_entity_poly.pdbx_strand_id
1 'polypeptide(L)'
;NPHEFASVAVRIIKEKILDQLVNGIQYEKVNSWYEMTQFEDIPSWAEYLVPAAHSVYDHVLYDSEVEREFVMGLEKRDDVKLYLKLPRWFTVPTPVGEYNPDWAIVMEPRDSHGDNTGEELLYLVRETKDADWKSDLRQDELWKIHCGGRHFKDALGVDYSVVTKASELP
;
A
#
# COMPACT_ATOMS: atom_id res chain seq x y z
N ASN A 1 30.20 7.62 -29.30
CA ASN A 1 29.17 8.61 -29.65
C ASN A 1 29.02 9.61 -28.48
N PRO A 2 29.49 10.87 -28.59
CA PRO A 2 29.47 11.84 -27.48
C PRO A 2 28.08 12.20 -26.94
N HIS A 3 27.05 12.18 -27.79
CA HIS A 3 25.67 12.48 -27.39
C HIS A 3 25.09 11.41 -26.47
N GLU A 4 25.31 10.13 -26.81
CA GLU A 4 24.91 8.99 -25.96
C GLU A 4 25.61 9.05 -24.60
N PHE A 5 26.91 9.35 -24.58
CA PHE A 5 27.66 9.52 -23.34
C PHE A 5 27.05 10.60 -22.45
N ALA A 6 26.78 11.80 -23.00
CA ALA A 6 26.18 12.89 -22.25
C ALA A 6 24.78 12.53 -21.72
N SER A 7 23.95 11.88 -22.55
CA SER A 7 22.60 11.45 -22.18
C SER A 7 22.61 10.44 -21.02
N VAL A 8 23.51 9.47 -21.08
CA VAL A 8 23.69 8.47 -20.01
C VAL A 8 24.22 9.12 -18.73
N ALA A 9 25.20 10.02 -18.83
CA ALA A 9 25.75 10.72 -17.67
C ALA A 9 24.68 11.56 -16.96
N VAL A 10 23.89 12.34 -17.71
CA VAL A 10 22.79 13.14 -17.14
C VAL A 10 21.75 12.26 -16.46
N ARG A 11 21.40 11.11 -17.06
CA ARG A 11 20.46 10.15 -16.46
C ARG A 11 20.97 9.64 -15.12
N ILE A 12 22.21 9.19 -15.05
CA ILE A 12 22.83 8.66 -13.82
C ILE A 12 22.89 9.75 -12.73
N ILE A 13 23.26 10.98 -13.08
CA ILE A 13 23.33 12.08 -12.11
C ILE A 13 21.93 12.36 -11.52
N LYS A 14 20.91 12.46 -12.38
CA LYS A 14 19.52 12.68 -11.93
C LYS A 14 19.03 11.55 -11.03
N GLU A 15 19.33 10.31 -11.39
CA GLU A 15 19.00 9.13 -10.60
C GLU A 15 19.63 9.19 -9.20
N LYS A 16 20.91 9.57 -9.10
CA LYS A 16 21.60 9.71 -7.80
C LYS A 16 21.10 10.89 -6.96
N ILE A 17 20.67 11.98 -7.59
CA ILE A 17 20.02 13.09 -6.87
C ILE A 17 18.69 12.62 -6.25
N LEU A 18 17.86 11.93 -7.03
CA LEU A 18 16.59 11.40 -6.54
C LEU A 18 16.80 10.38 -5.42
N ASP A 19 17.78 9.50 -5.57
CA ASP A 19 18.17 8.55 -4.52
C ASP A 19 18.51 9.26 -3.21
N GLN A 20 19.31 10.33 -3.28
CA GLN A 20 19.68 11.11 -2.10
C GLN A 20 18.47 11.81 -1.47
N LEU A 21 17.55 12.37 -2.27
CA LEU A 21 16.33 13.00 -1.77
C LEU A 21 15.40 12.00 -1.09
N VAL A 22 15.19 10.83 -1.70
CA VAL A 22 14.35 9.76 -1.16
C VAL A 22 14.94 9.22 0.13
N ASN A 23 16.24 8.95 0.18
CA ASN A 23 16.91 8.46 1.38
C ASN A 23 16.91 9.48 2.54
N GLY A 24 16.88 10.78 2.21
CA GLY A 24 16.82 11.86 3.19
C GLY A 24 15.41 12.25 3.65
N ILE A 25 14.36 11.61 3.11
CA ILE A 25 12.99 12.04 3.34
C ILE A 25 12.55 11.84 4.80
N GLN A 26 11.79 12.82 5.29
CA GLN A 26 11.16 12.81 6.59
C GLN A 26 9.74 13.32 6.46
N TYR A 27 8.82 12.68 7.15
CA TYR A 27 7.42 13.10 7.24
C TYR A 27 7.14 13.54 8.67
N GLU A 28 6.33 14.58 8.80
CA GLU A 28 5.84 15.06 10.08
C GLU A 28 4.33 14.90 10.13
N LYS A 29 3.82 14.32 11.21
CA LYS A 29 2.38 14.17 11.42
C LYS A 29 1.78 15.55 11.64
N VAL A 30 0.83 15.90 10.79
CA VAL A 30 -0.03 17.07 10.97
C VAL A 30 -1.33 16.66 11.66
N ASN A 31 -1.94 17.58 12.39
CA ASN A 31 -3.22 17.35 13.08
C ASN A 31 -4.41 17.50 12.12
N SER A 32 -4.38 16.75 11.02
CA SER A 32 -5.46 16.67 10.03
C SER A 32 -5.78 15.21 9.72
N TRP A 33 -7.01 14.96 9.29
CA TRP A 33 -7.50 13.64 8.93
C TRP A 33 -8.37 13.74 7.67
N TYR A 34 -8.45 12.64 6.94
CA TYR A 34 -9.42 12.49 5.86
C TYR A 34 -10.80 12.24 6.44
N GLU A 35 -11.82 12.84 5.85
CA GLU A 35 -13.20 12.67 6.28
C GLU A 35 -13.85 11.49 5.55
N MET A 36 -14.75 10.75 6.22
CA MET A 36 -15.48 9.65 5.59
C MET A 36 -16.35 10.09 4.41
N THR A 37 -16.75 11.37 4.38
CA THR A 37 -17.49 12.00 3.27
C THR A 37 -16.72 12.02 1.95
N GLN A 38 -15.41 11.75 1.97
CA GLN A 38 -14.57 11.67 0.77
C GLN A 38 -14.67 10.29 0.07
N PHE A 39 -15.30 9.30 0.71
CA PHE A 39 -15.66 8.06 0.04
C PHE A 39 -16.92 8.30 -0.80
N GLU A 40 -16.80 8.07 -2.10
CA GLU A 40 -17.90 8.12 -3.06
C GLU A 40 -18.23 6.71 -3.53
N ASP A 41 -19.46 6.49 -4.00
CA ASP A 41 -19.82 5.24 -4.68
C ASP A 41 -18.88 5.03 -5.86
N ILE A 42 -18.20 3.89 -5.91
CA ILE A 42 -17.22 3.59 -6.95
C ILE A 42 -17.96 2.95 -8.15
N PRO A 43 -18.16 3.66 -9.28
CA PRO A 43 -18.74 3.05 -10.47
C PRO A 43 -17.76 2.02 -11.04
N SER A 44 -18.20 0.77 -11.15
CA SER A 44 -17.37 -0.34 -11.63
C SER A 44 -18.19 -1.36 -12.43
N TRP A 45 -17.50 -2.11 -13.30
CA TRP A 45 -18.08 -3.25 -14.01
C TRP A 45 -18.05 -4.49 -13.12
N ALA A 46 -19.15 -5.24 -13.11
CA ALA A 46 -19.34 -6.40 -12.21
C ALA A 46 -18.25 -7.48 -12.31
N GLU A 47 -17.52 -7.55 -13.43
CA GLU A 47 -16.44 -8.52 -13.63
C GLU A 47 -15.17 -8.23 -12.81
N TYR A 48 -14.97 -6.98 -12.36
CA TYR A 48 -13.83 -6.57 -11.53
C TYR A 48 -14.17 -6.49 -10.04
N LEU A 49 -15.31 -7.04 -9.65
CA LEU A 49 -15.84 -6.96 -8.29
C LEU A 49 -15.72 -8.29 -7.58
N VAL A 50 -15.09 -8.28 -6.40
CA VAL A 50 -15.10 -9.40 -5.46
C VAL A 50 -16.06 -9.07 -4.32
N PRO A 51 -17.01 -9.95 -3.94
CA PRO A 51 -17.84 -9.76 -2.76
C PRO A 51 -16.97 -9.61 -1.52
N ALA A 52 -17.24 -8.57 -0.74
CA ALA A 52 -16.34 -8.12 0.30
C ALA A 52 -17.13 -7.80 1.58
N ALA A 53 -17.54 -8.85 2.32
CA ALA A 53 -18.39 -8.68 3.50
C ALA A 53 -17.67 -7.96 4.64
N HIS A 54 -16.34 -8.06 4.69
CA HIS A 54 -15.50 -7.33 5.65
C HIS A 54 -14.93 -6.05 5.05
N SER A 55 -15.47 -5.50 3.95
CA SER A 55 -15.02 -4.21 3.41
C SER A 55 -16.01 -3.08 3.69
N VAL A 56 -15.52 -1.84 3.59
CA VAL A 56 -16.37 -0.64 3.63
C VAL A 56 -17.33 -0.60 2.44
N TYR A 57 -17.00 -1.28 1.34
CA TYR A 57 -17.85 -1.45 0.17
C TYR A 57 -18.34 -2.90 0.06
N ASP A 58 -19.56 -3.11 -0.44
CA ASP A 58 -20.10 -4.45 -0.71
C ASP A 58 -19.23 -5.25 -1.70
N HIS A 59 -18.51 -4.53 -2.55
CA HIS A 59 -17.60 -5.11 -3.54
C HIS A 59 -16.32 -4.31 -3.64
N VAL A 60 -15.21 -5.01 -3.84
CA VAL A 60 -13.89 -4.40 -4.02
C VAL A 60 -13.42 -4.57 -5.46
N LEU A 61 -12.95 -3.45 -6.02
CA LEU A 61 -12.28 -3.39 -7.32
C LEU A 61 -10.89 -3.98 -7.24
N TYR A 62 -10.59 -4.98 -8.07
CA TYR A 62 -9.22 -5.46 -8.26
C TYR A 62 -8.69 -5.04 -9.64
N ASP A 63 -7.43 -4.63 -9.68
CA ASP A 63 -6.72 -4.27 -10.91
C ASP A 63 -5.78 -5.41 -11.39
N SER A 64 -5.57 -6.43 -10.56
CA SER A 64 -4.72 -7.59 -10.84
C SER A 64 -5.23 -8.90 -10.21
N GLU A 65 -4.80 -10.05 -10.73
CA GLU A 65 -5.17 -11.35 -10.14
C GLU A 65 -4.62 -11.52 -8.72
N VAL A 66 -3.44 -10.96 -8.42
CA VAL A 66 -2.87 -10.99 -7.07
C VAL A 66 -3.75 -10.23 -6.08
N GLU A 67 -4.28 -9.07 -6.45
CA GLU A 67 -5.24 -8.36 -5.60
C GLU A 67 -6.53 -9.15 -5.39
N ARG A 68 -7.03 -9.83 -6.43
CA ARG A 68 -8.21 -10.69 -6.31
C ARG A 68 -7.96 -11.83 -5.32
N GLU A 69 -6.84 -12.55 -5.45
CA GLU A 69 -6.46 -13.60 -4.51
C GLU A 69 -6.24 -13.07 -3.10
N PHE A 70 -5.67 -11.87 -2.97
CA PHE A 70 -5.46 -11.20 -1.69
C PHE A 70 -6.79 -10.92 -0.99
N VAL A 71 -7.75 -10.29 -1.67
CA VAL A 71 -9.11 -10.03 -1.16
C VAL A 71 -9.82 -11.32 -0.76
N MET A 72 -9.77 -12.35 -1.60
CA MET A 72 -10.33 -13.66 -1.27
C MET A 72 -9.67 -14.30 -0.04
N GLY A 73 -8.40 -13.99 0.21
CA GLY A 73 -7.68 -14.39 1.41
C GLY A 73 -8.13 -13.63 2.66
N LEU A 74 -8.37 -12.32 2.54
CA LEU A 74 -8.89 -11.48 3.63
C LEU A 74 -10.29 -11.92 4.06
N GLU A 75 -11.19 -12.20 3.11
CA GLU A 75 -12.56 -12.66 3.40
C GLU A 75 -12.61 -14.01 4.13
N LYS A 76 -11.56 -14.83 4.02
CA LYS A 76 -11.47 -16.13 4.71
C LYS A 76 -10.93 -16.04 6.14
N ARG A 77 -10.44 -14.87 6.56
CA ARG A 77 -9.82 -14.63 7.87
C ARG A 77 -10.85 -13.99 8.81
N ASP A 78 -11.14 -14.67 9.92
CA ASP A 78 -12.06 -14.21 10.98
C ASP A 78 -11.46 -13.14 11.92
N ASP A 79 -10.15 -12.97 11.87
CA ASP A 79 -9.39 -11.91 12.54
C ASP A 79 -9.35 -10.61 11.72
N VAL A 80 -9.70 -10.64 10.44
CA VAL A 80 -9.88 -9.42 9.63
C VAL A 80 -11.27 -8.86 9.91
N LYS A 81 -11.35 -7.67 10.51
CA LYS A 81 -12.63 -7.01 10.83
C LYS A 81 -13.09 -6.09 9.74
N LEU A 82 -12.15 -5.34 9.16
CA LEU A 82 -12.43 -4.41 8.08
C LEU A 82 -11.22 -4.28 7.17
N TYR A 83 -11.44 -4.15 5.86
CA TYR A 83 -10.41 -3.66 4.95
C TYR A 83 -10.96 -2.74 3.88
N LEU A 84 -10.07 -1.96 3.30
CA LEU A 84 -10.39 -0.97 2.29
C LEU A 84 -9.28 -0.99 1.24
N LYS A 85 -9.66 -1.09 -0.03
CA LYS A 85 -8.77 -0.67 -1.11
C LYS A 85 -8.71 0.85 -1.10
N LEU A 86 -7.52 1.41 -0.90
CA LEU A 86 -7.36 2.84 -0.76
C LEU A 86 -7.67 3.52 -2.09
N PRO A 87 -8.54 4.53 -2.10
CA PRO A 87 -8.95 5.19 -3.33
C PRO A 87 -7.79 6.01 -3.91
N ARG A 88 -7.82 6.24 -5.22
CA ARG A 88 -6.74 6.95 -5.95
C ARG A 88 -6.45 8.37 -5.45
N TRP A 89 -7.43 9.01 -4.80
CA TRP A 89 -7.23 10.33 -4.19
C TRP A 89 -6.41 10.29 -2.90
N PHE A 90 -6.27 9.12 -2.28
CA PHE A 90 -5.45 8.94 -1.09
C PHE A 90 -3.99 8.75 -1.51
N THR A 91 -3.20 9.83 -1.46
CA THR A 91 -1.80 9.79 -1.90
C THR A 91 -0.84 10.30 -0.83
N VAL A 92 0.36 9.73 -0.85
CA VAL A 92 1.53 10.18 -0.11
C VAL A 92 2.43 10.97 -1.09
N PRO A 93 2.76 12.23 -0.80
CA PRO A 93 3.63 13.01 -1.66
C PRO A 93 5.07 12.50 -1.55
N THR A 94 5.71 12.20 -2.68
CA THR A 94 7.12 11.78 -2.73
C THR A 94 7.92 12.62 -3.73
N PRO A 95 9.27 12.68 -3.61
CA PRO A 95 10.14 13.37 -4.56
C PRO A 95 10.06 12.82 -6.00
N VAL A 96 9.52 11.62 -6.18
CA VAL A 96 9.42 10.90 -7.47
C VAL A 96 7.96 10.80 -7.94
N GLY A 97 7.09 11.64 -7.40
CA GLY A 97 5.66 11.71 -7.69
C GLY A 97 4.79 11.07 -6.61
N GLU A 98 3.47 11.21 -6.74
CA GLU A 98 2.54 10.70 -5.75
C GLU A 98 2.56 9.16 -5.65
N TYR A 99 2.39 8.65 -4.43
CA TYR A 99 2.30 7.23 -4.11
C TYR A 99 0.93 6.93 -3.49
N ASN A 100 0.19 5.98 -4.05
CA ASN A 100 -1.07 5.50 -3.52
C ASN A 100 -0.84 4.04 -3.09
N PRO A 101 -0.80 3.74 -1.77
CA PRO A 101 -0.73 2.36 -1.30
C PRO A 101 -2.04 1.62 -1.55
N ASP A 102 -2.01 0.30 -1.69
CA ASP A 102 -3.20 -0.45 -2.11
C ASP A 102 -4.25 -0.63 -1.02
N TRP A 103 -3.87 -1.00 0.21
CA TRP A 103 -4.81 -1.48 1.22
C TRP A 103 -4.63 -0.83 2.59
N ALA A 104 -5.74 -0.57 3.26
CA ALA A 104 -5.82 -0.37 4.71
C ALA A 104 -6.62 -1.51 5.34
N ILE A 105 -6.09 -2.13 6.38
CA ILE A 105 -6.67 -3.32 7.02
C ILE A 105 -6.73 -3.12 8.52
N VAL A 106 -7.86 -3.51 9.10
CA VAL A 106 -8.14 -3.49 10.53
C VAL A 106 -8.34 -4.93 10.99
N MET A 107 -7.47 -5.39 11.88
CA MET A 107 -7.45 -6.77 12.36
C MET A 107 -7.55 -6.83 13.87
N GLU A 108 -8.06 -7.94 14.40
CA GLU A 108 -8.01 -8.27 15.81
C GLU A 108 -6.83 -9.22 16.06
N PRO A 109 -5.92 -8.94 17.01
CA PRO A 109 -4.79 -9.83 17.29
C PRO A 109 -5.25 -11.21 17.73
N ARG A 110 -4.49 -12.25 17.35
CA ARG A 110 -4.67 -13.61 17.86
C ARG A 110 -3.71 -13.91 18.98
N ASP A 111 -4.16 -14.70 19.95
CA ASP A 111 -3.32 -15.19 21.02
C ASP A 111 -2.44 -16.38 20.58
N SER A 112 -1.64 -16.92 21.50
CA SER A 112 -0.78 -18.08 21.25
C SER A 112 -1.54 -19.37 20.90
N HIS A 113 -2.85 -19.40 21.11
CA HIS A 113 -3.73 -20.53 20.80
C HIS A 113 -4.46 -20.36 19.46
N GLY A 114 -4.33 -19.18 18.82
CA GLY A 114 -4.95 -18.86 17.55
C GLY A 114 -6.36 -18.29 17.70
N ASP A 115 -6.79 -17.96 18.91
CA ASP A 115 -8.10 -17.37 19.17
C ASP A 115 -8.01 -15.84 19.16
N ASN A 116 -9.11 -15.19 18.77
CA ASN A 116 -9.22 -13.73 18.79
C ASN A 116 -9.14 -13.21 20.24
N THR A 117 -8.27 -12.23 20.46
CA THR A 117 -7.94 -11.74 21.81
C THR A 117 -8.99 -10.82 22.44
N GLY A 118 -9.89 -10.22 21.66
CA GLY A 118 -10.77 -9.14 22.11
C GLY A 118 -10.06 -7.80 22.30
N GLU A 119 -8.79 -7.68 21.92
CA GLU A 119 -7.94 -6.51 22.15
C GLU A 119 -8.08 -5.42 21.08
N GLU A 120 -7.34 -4.31 21.27
CA GLU A 120 -7.33 -3.19 20.33
C GLU A 120 -6.92 -3.63 18.91
N LEU A 121 -7.59 -3.03 17.92
CA LEU A 121 -7.43 -3.41 16.53
C LEU A 121 -6.06 -2.97 15.99
N LEU A 122 -5.42 -3.87 15.24
CA LEU A 122 -4.17 -3.62 14.53
C LEU A 122 -4.48 -2.97 13.17
N TYR A 123 -3.94 -1.77 12.97
CA TYR A 123 -4.04 -1.03 11.70
C TYR A 123 -2.83 -1.28 10.83
N LEU A 124 -3.08 -1.79 9.63
CA LEU A 124 -2.05 -2.16 8.67
C LEU A 124 -2.29 -1.41 7.37
N VAL A 125 -1.21 -0.93 6.77
CA VAL A 125 -1.20 -0.50 5.36
C VAL A 125 -0.41 -1.53 4.57
N ARG A 126 -0.96 -1.99 3.45
CA ARG A 126 -0.32 -3.02 2.61
C ARG A 126 -0.25 -2.57 1.17
N GLU A 127 0.89 -2.86 0.55
CA GLU A 127 1.06 -2.80 -0.90
C GLU A 127 1.05 -4.23 -1.43
N THR A 128 0.22 -4.53 -2.41
CA THR A 128 0.19 -5.83 -3.07
C THR A 128 1.13 -5.85 -4.27
N LYS A 129 2.01 -6.84 -4.35
CA LYS A 129 2.91 -7.05 -5.50
C LYS A 129 3.05 -8.54 -5.83
N ASP A 130 3.24 -8.83 -7.13
CA ASP A 130 3.56 -10.19 -7.63
C ASP A 130 4.82 -10.76 -6.97
N ALA A 131 4.95 -12.09 -6.88
CA ALA A 131 6.04 -12.74 -6.11
C ALA A 131 7.47 -12.30 -6.53
N ASP A 132 7.69 -12.03 -7.82
CA ASP A 132 8.99 -11.63 -8.39
C ASP A 132 9.20 -10.10 -8.45
N TRP A 133 8.39 -9.33 -7.72
CA TRP A 133 8.35 -7.87 -7.81
C TRP A 133 9.73 -7.23 -7.62
N LYS A 134 10.54 -7.70 -6.68
CA LYS A 134 11.84 -7.08 -6.37
C LYS A 134 12.82 -7.06 -7.54
N SER A 135 12.73 -8.02 -8.47
CA SER A 135 13.56 -8.06 -9.66
C SER A 135 13.01 -7.24 -10.83
N ASP A 136 11.71 -6.94 -10.81
CA ASP A 136 11.00 -6.29 -11.92
C ASP A 136 10.66 -4.81 -11.64
N LEU A 137 10.86 -4.34 -10.40
CA LEU A 137 10.55 -2.97 -10.07
C LEU A 137 11.49 -1.97 -10.76
N ARG A 138 10.84 -1.02 -11.41
CA ARG A 138 11.49 0.24 -11.78
C ARG A 138 11.93 0.97 -10.51
N GLN A 139 13.08 1.61 -10.58
CA GLN A 139 13.67 2.36 -9.46
C GLN A 139 12.69 3.34 -8.79
N ASP A 140 11.84 4.00 -9.60
CA ASP A 140 10.82 4.93 -9.12
C ASP A 140 9.81 4.28 -8.17
N GLU A 141 9.44 3.03 -8.42
CA GLU A 141 8.48 2.30 -7.60
C GLU A 141 9.10 1.87 -6.26
N LEU A 142 10.36 1.43 -6.28
CA LEU A 142 11.13 1.18 -5.06
C LEU A 142 11.23 2.43 -4.19
N TRP A 143 11.48 3.59 -4.80
CA TRP A 143 11.54 4.86 -4.08
C TRP A 143 10.18 5.25 -3.48
N LYS A 144 9.07 5.01 -4.18
CA LYS A 144 7.72 5.26 -3.65
C LYS A 144 7.39 4.35 -2.47
N ILE A 145 7.68 3.05 -2.57
CA ILE A 145 7.51 2.09 -1.48
C ILE A 145 8.36 2.49 -0.26
N HIS A 146 9.61 2.91 -0.48
CA HIS A 146 10.47 3.42 0.59
C HIS A 146 9.84 4.64 1.28
N CYS A 147 9.35 5.59 0.50
CA CYS A 147 8.64 6.77 1.02
C CYS A 147 7.39 6.39 1.80
N GLY A 148 6.61 5.40 1.33
CA GLY A 148 5.47 4.84 2.05
C GLY A 148 5.86 4.30 3.43
N GLY A 149 6.95 3.54 3.51
CA GLY A 149 7.50 3.05 4.78
C GLY A 149 7.84 4.19 5.74
N ARG A 150 8.54 5.23 5.27
CA ARG A 150 8.89 6.42 6.08
C ARG A 150 7.64 7.18 6.53
N HIS A 151 6.60 7.24 5.70
CA HIS A 151 5.36 7.93 6.02
C HIS A 151 4.55 7.18 7.08
N PHE A 152 4.25 5.90 6.84
CA PHE A 152 3.36 5.13 7.71
C PHE A 152 4.07 4.64 8.97
N LYS A 153 5.24 4.01 8.87
CA LYS A 153 5.94 3.46 10.04
C LYS A 153 6.52 4.55 10.90
N ASP A 154 7.33 5.42 10.30
CA ASP A 154 8.17 6.32 11.10
C ASP A 154 7.41 7.54 11.59
N ALA A 155 6.52 8.12 10.75
CA ALA A 155 5.79 9.32 11.13
C ALA A 155 4.41 9.05 11.76
N LEU A 156 3.70 8.01 11.32
CA LEU A 156 2.35 7.68 11.83
C LEU A 156 2.33 6.54 12.85
N GLY A 157 3.39 5.72 12.93
CA GLY A 157 3.43 4.54 13.80
C GLY A 157 2.51 3.40 13.32
N VAL A 158 2.10 3.41 12.05
CA VAL A 158 1.23 2.41 11.43
C VAL A 158 2.10 1.38 10.71
N ASP A 159 1.80 0.09 10.90
CA ASP A 159 2.60 -0.95 10.25
C ASP A 159 2.33 -1.00 8.74
N TYR A 160 3.41 -0.95 7.96
CA TYR A 160 3.41 -0.93 6.50
C TYR A 160 4.26 -2.07 5.93
N SER A 161 3.72 -2.84 4.99
CA SER A 161 4.54 -3.84 4.30
C SER A 161 4.06 -4.10 2.88
N VAL A 162 4.99 -4.55 2.06
CA VAL A 162 4.68 -5.11 0.75
C VAL A 162 4.41 -6.60 0.96
N VAL A 163 3.29 -7.08 0.46
CA VAL A 163 2.82 -8.47 0.59
C VAL A 163 2.37 -8.98 -0.76
N THR A 164 2.38 -10.30 -0.94
CA THR A 164 1.79 -10.96 -2.11
C THR A 164 0.48 -11.66 -1.72
N LYS A 165 0.37 -12.16 -0.49
CA LYS A 165 -0.76 -12.96 -0.01
C LYS A 165 -1.25 -12.52 1.36
N ALA A 166 -2.54 -12.73 1.63
CA ALA A 166 -3.15 -12.44 2.92
C ALA A 166 -2.58 -13.28 4.08
N SER A 167 -1.92 -14.41 3.78
CA SER A 167 -1.23 -15.24 4.78
C SER A 167 0.05 -14.60 5.33
N GLU A 168 0.55 -13.54 4.71
CA GLU A 168 1.71 -12.77 5.19
C GLU A 168 1.31 -11.70 6.22
N LEU A 169 0.00 -11.50 6.44
CA LEU A 169 -0.48 -10.69 7.55
C LEU A 169 -0.22 -11.42 8.87
N PRO A 170 0.13 -10.67 9.93
CA PRO A 170 0.42 -11.23 11.25
C PRO A 170 -0.74 -12.04 11.82
#